data_AF-A0A4P6F1G0-F1
#
_entry.id   AF-A0A4P6F1G0-F1
#
_cell.length_a   1.000
_cell.length_b   1.000
_cell.length_c   1.000
_cell.angle_alpha   90.00
_cell.angle_beta   90.00
_cell.angle_gamma   90.00
#
_symmetry.space_group_name_H-M   'P 1'
#
loop_
_entity.id
_entity.type
_entity.pdbx_description
1 polymer ?
#
loop_
_entity_poly.entity_id
_entity_poly.type
_entity_poly.pdbx_seq_one_letter_code
_entity_poly.pdbx_strand_id
1 'polypeptide(L)'
;MYSVCTPPRETVTSAVTRGVFMSTENARSERLNMRLTPEALATIREAASAQQQDVSAFVLGAAMERAREVLLRDRVIKLTPREVDQVEAALNEDATVIPELAAAITAARRDMKRLGVKELASR
;
A
#
# COMPACT_ATOMS: atom_id res chain seq x y z
N MET A 1 72.10 -10.09 19.40
CA MET A 1 72.06 -9.08 20.48
C MET A 1 70.62 -8.59 20.60
N TYR A 2 70.15 -8.34 21.82
CA TYR A 2 68.81 -8.61 22.33
C TYR A 2 67.65 -7.76 21.81
N SER A 3 66.48 -8.40 21.85
CA SER A 3 65.13 -7.84 21.87
C SER A 3 64.96 -6.70 22.89
N VAL A 4 64.20 -5.67 22.52
CA VAL A 4 63.34 -4.96 23.47
C VAL A 4 62.00 -4.63 22.82
N CYS A 5 61.00 -5.17 23.47
CA CYS A 5 59.56 -5.02 23.28
C CYS A 5 59.10 -3.79 24.06
N THR A 6 58.30 -2.89 23.47
CA THR A 6 57.35 -2.06 24.23
C THR A 6 56.23 -1.51 23.32
N PRO A 7 54.95 -1.91 23.48
CA PRO A 7 53.77 -1.15 23.04
C PRO A 7 53.39 -0.14 24.13
N PRO A 8 52.77 1.03 23.83
CA PRO A 8 51.29 1.04 23.84
C PRO A 8 50.62 2.18 23.03
N ARG A 9 49.36 1.98 22.62
CA ARG A 9 48.19 2.69 23.17
C ARG A 9 46.95 2.31 22.37
N GLU A 10 46.12 1.51 23.02
CA GLU A 10 44.70 1.39 22.74
C GLU A 10 44.08 2.78 22.73
N THR A 11 43.32 3.11 21.69
CA THR A 11 42.18 4.01 21.84
C THR A 11 41.09 3.66 20.83
N VAL A 12 40.01 3.16 21.40
CA VAL A 12 38.61 3.41 21.02
C VAL A 12 38.12 2.73 19.74
N THR A 13 37.68 1.48 19.94
CA THR A 13 36.43 0.95 19.37
C THR A 13 35.33 2.01 19.42
N SER A 14 34.94 2.55 18.28
CA SER A 14 33.72 3.34 18.17
C SER A 14 32.92 2.95 16.95
N ALA A 15 31.67 2.62 17.24
CA ALA A 15 30.50 2.63 16.39
C ALA A 15 30.57 1.79 15.11
N VAL A 16 30.03 0.57 15.25
CA VAL A 16 29.22 -0.08 14.22
C VAL A 16 28.35 0.98 13.55
N THR A 17 28.74 1.43 12.36
CA THR A 17 27.82 2.05 11.43
C THR A 17 26.79 0.98 11.13
N ARG A 18 25.64 1.05 11.82
CA ARG A 18 24.40 0.48 11.31
C ARG A 18 24.15 1.19 9.99
N GLY A 19 24.72 0.63 8.92
CA GLY A 19 24.14 0.78 7.61
C GLY A 19 22.69 0.35 7.78
N VAL A 20 21.79 1.32 7.75
CA VAL A 20 20.39 1.04 7.43
C VAL A 20 20.48 0.52 6.00
N PHE A 21 20.61 -0.80 5.87
CA PHE A 21 20.28 -1.48 4.63
C PHE A 21 18.81 -1.19 4.43
N MET A 22 18.50 -0.16 3.64
CA MET A 22 17.17 0.02 3.11
C MET A 22 16.82 -1.29 2.42
N SER A 23 15.77 -1.93 2.92
CA SER A 23 15.26 -3.20 2.41
C SER A 23 15.06 -3.07 0.91
N THR A 24 15.86 -3.81 0.14
CA THR A 24 15.68 -3.99 -1.31
C THR A 24 14.50 -4.92 -1.60
N GLU A 25 13.47 -4.92 -0.75
CA GLU A 25 12.23 -5.70 -0.91
C GLU A 25 11.36 -5.17 -2.07
N ASN A 26 11.79 -4.10 -2.74
CA ASN A 26 11.11 -3.50 -3.88
C ASN A 26 11.85 -3.71 -5.22
N ALA A 27 12.62 -4.79 -5.35
CA ALA A 27 13.08 -5.22 -6.66
C ALA A 27 11.87 -5.71 -7.50
N ARG A 28 11.84 -5.43 -8.82
CA ARG A 28 10.82 -5.99 -9.73
C ARG A 28 11.00 -7.52 -9.85
N SER A 29 10.49 -8.26 -8.88
CA SER A 29 10.56 -9.73 -8.81
C SER A 29 9.39 -10.41 -9.51
N GLU A 30 8.21 -9.79 -9.44
CA GLU A 30 6.95 -10.36 -9.89
C GLU A 30 6.80 -10.28 -11.42
N ARG A 31 6.23 -11.35 -12.01
CA ARG A 31 6.00 -11.45 -13.45
C ARG A 31 4.50 -11.53 -13.76
N LEU A 32 4.05 -10.70 -14.69
CA LEU A 32 2.70 -10.74 -15.24
C LEU A 32 2.72 -11.42 -16.62
N ASN A 33 2.08 -12.58 -16.75
CA ASN A 33 1.96 -13.29 -18.03
C ASN A 33 0.59 -13.01 -18.65
N MET A 34 0.56 -12.63 -19.92
CA MET A 34 -0.67 -12.26 -20.64
C MET A 34 -0.74 -12.96 -21.99
N ARG A 35 -1.96 -13.36 -22.39
CA ARG A 35 -2.25 -13.85 -23.74
C ARG A 35 -2.99 -12.77 -24.51
N LEU A 36 -2.52 -12.46 -25.70
CA LEU A 36 -3.07 -11.41 -26.56
C LEU A 36 -3.36 -11.99 -27.94
N THR A 37 -4.36 -11.43 -28.62
CA THR A 37 -4.53 -11.67 -30.05
C THR A 37 -3.42 -10.96 -30.83
N PRO A 38 -3.11 -11.42 -32.07
CA PRO A 38 -2.11 -10.75 -32.91
C PRO A 38 -2.44 -9.28 -33.18
N GLU A 39 -3.73 -8.98 -33.38
CA GLU A 39 -4.23 -7.62 -33.59
C GLU A 39 -3.99 -6.73 -32.36
N ALA A 40 -4.36 -7.19 -31.16
CA ALA A 40 -4.14 -6.44 -29.94
C ALA A 40 -2.65 -6.16 -29.70
N LEU A 41 -1.78 -7.13 -29.99
CA LEU A 41 -0.33 -6.94 -29.87
C LEU A 41 0.19 -5.89 -30.88
N ALA A 42 -0.34 -5.86 -32.10
CA ALA A 42 0.02 -4.86 -33.11
C ALA A 42 -0.35 -3.45 -32.65
N THR A 43 -1.59 -3.25 -32.17
CA THR A 43 -2.05 -1.96 -31.65
C THR A 43 -1.20 -1.48 -30.47
N ILE A 44 -0.87 -2.37 -29.52
CA ILE A 44 -0.05 -2.02 -28.36
C ILE A 44 1.37 -1.60 -28.80
N ARG A 45 1.95 -2.29 -29.80
CA ARG A 45 3.27 -1.95 -30.33
C ARG A 45 3.29 -0.59 -31.00
N GLU A 46 2.26 -0.29 -31.78
CA GLU A 46 2.11 1.01 -32.44
C GLU A 46 2.00 2.13 -31.41
N ALA A 47 1.13 1.97 -30.40
CA ALA A 47 0.95 2.95 -29.32
C ALA A 47 2.22 3.16 -28.48
N ALA A 48 2.95 2.08 -28.16
CA ALA A 48 4.24 2.17 -27.47
C ALA A 48 5.28 2.92 -28.31
N SER A 49 5.33 2.64 -29.62
CA SER A 49 6.23 3.31 -30.57
C SER A 49 5.93 4.80 -30.70
N ALA A 50 4.63 5.17 -30.74
CA ALA A 50 4.19 6.57 -30.77
C ALA A 50 4.64 7.35 -29.53
N GLN A 51 4.79 6.69 -28.39
CA GLN A 51 5.29 7.28 -27.14
C GLN A 51 6.79 7.07 -26.90
N GLN A 52 7.51 6.49 -27.87
CA GLN A 52 8.95 6.21 -27.76
C GLN A 52 9.31 5.34 -26.53
N GLN A 53 8.45 4.37 -26.21
CA GLN A 53 8.60 3.49 -25.06
C GLN A 53 8.63 2.03 -25.50
N ASP A 54 9.26 1.17 -24.68
CA ASP A 54 9.14 -0.26 -24.87
C ASP A 54 7.73 -0.75 -24.51
N VAL A 55 7.31 -1.86 -25.14
CA VAL A 55 5.96 -2.43 -24.99
C VAL A 55 5.65 -2.75 -23.52
N SER A 56 6.62 -3.29 -22.78
CA SER A 56 6.42 -3.65 -21.37
C SER A 56 6.22 -2.43 -20.48
N ALA A 57 6.99 -1.36 -20.68
CA ALA A 57 6.88 -0.11 -19.96
C ALA A 57 5.56 0.59 -20.30
N PHE A 58 5.17 0.61 -21.58
CA PHE A 58 3.88 1.16 -22.00
C PHE A 58 2.70 0.43 -21.34
N VAL A 59 2.68 -0.91 -21.40
CA VAL A 59 1.60 -1.71 -20.80
C VAL A 59 1.57 -1.57 -19.28
N LEU A 60 2.73 -1.64 -18.62
CA LEU A 60 2.81 -1.47 -17.17
C LEU A 60 2.36 -0.06 -16.75
N GLY A 61 2.77 0.97 -17.48
CA GLY A 61 2.39 2.36 -17.25
C GLY A 61 0.87 2.55 -17.35
N ALA A 62 0.29 2.13 -18.47
CA ALA A 62 -1.15 2.20 -18.70
C ALA A 62 -1.95 1.41 -17.65
N ALA A 63 -1.48 0.22 -17.27
CA ALA A 63 -2.10 -0.59 -16.23
C ALA A 63 -2.04 0.10 -14.85
N MET A 64 -0.92 0.71 -14.50
CA MET A 64 -0.74 1.42 -13.23
C MET A 64 -1.55 2.70 -13.14
N GLU A 65 -1.63 3.47 -14.22
CA GLU A 65 -2.50 4.62 -14.32
C GLU A 65 -3.96 4.20 -14.09
N ARG A 66 -4.43 3.20 -14.84
CA ARG A 66 -5.80 2.72 -14.70
C ARG A 66 -6.09 2.14 -13.32
N ALA A 67 -5.14 1.40 -12.73
CA ALA A 67 -5.30 0.85 -11.39
C ALA A 67 -5.47 1.97 -10.35
N ARG A 68 -4.71 3.05 -10.45
CA ARG A 68 -4.86 4.21 -9.55
C ARG A 68 -6.23 4.86 -9.70
N GLU A 69 -6.70 5.06 -10.93
CA GLU A 69 -8.04 5.61 -11.16
C GLU A 69 -9.15 4.77 -10.54
N VAL A 70 -9.08 3.44 -10.71
CA VAL A 70 -10.07 2.52 -10.14
C VAL A 70 -10.03 2.58 -8.62
N LEU A 71 -8.85 2.51 -8.02
CA LEU A 71 -8.71 2.59 -6.56
C LEU A 71 -9.13 3.96 -6.00
N LEU A 72 -8.89 5.04 -6.73
CA LEU A 72 -9.35 6.38 -6.34
C LEU A 72 -10.87 6.48 -6.42
N ARG A 73 -11.50 5.93 -7.46
CA ARG A 73 -12.96 5.93 -7.58
C ARG A 73 -13.65 5.28 -6.38
N ASP A 74 -13.09 4.18 -5.88
CA ASP A 74 -13.68 3.46 -4.75
C ASP A 74 -13.39 4.14 -3.40
N ARG A 75 -12.32 4.95 -3.30
CA ARG A 75 -11.88 5.56 -2.04
C ARG A 75 -12.27 7.02 -1.88
N VAL A 76 -12.55 7.72 -2.98
CA VAL A 76 -12.79 9.17 -2.97
C VAL A 76 -14.27 9.45 -3.13
N ILE A 77 -14.87 10.01 -2.08
CA ILE A 77 -16.21 10.57 -2.14
C ILE A 77 -16.08 11.99 -2.69
N LYS A 78 -16.66 12.23 -3.87
CA LYS A 78 -16.75 13.56 -4.45
C LYS A 78 -17.98 14.26 -3.89
N LEU A 79 -17.77 15.35 -3.16
CA LEU A 79 -18.82 16.19 -2.60
C LEU A 79 -18.97 17.46 -3.42
N THR A 80 -20.20 17.87 -3.69
CA THR A 80 -20.53 19.22 -4.16
C THR A 80 -20.28 20.23 -3.04
N PRO A 81 -20.12 21.54 -3.34
CA PRO A 81 -19.89 22.55 -2.30
C PRO A 81 -20.92 22.50 -1.17
N ARG A 82 -22.20 22.34 -1.51
CA ARG A 82 -23.28 22.19 -0.53
C ARG A 82 -23.12 20.96 0.36
N GLU A 83 -22.71 19.83 -0.21
CA GLU A 83 -22.49 18.60 0.56
C GLU A 83 -21.25 18.71 1.44
N VAL A 84 -20.22 19.45 1.01
CA VAL A 84 -19.07 19.79 1.86
C VAL A 84 -19.53 20.59 3.07
N ASP A 85 -20.31 21.67 2.87
CA ASP A 85 -20.83 22.49 3.97
C ASP A 85 -21.67 21.66 4.97
N GLN A 86 -22.47 20.72 4.45
CA GLN A 86 -23.27 19.81 5.29
C GLN A 86 -22.39 18.87 6.11
N VAL A 87 -21.34 18.30 5.51
CA VAL A 87 -20.39 17.45 6.21
C VAL A 87 -19.61 18.24 7.25
N GLU A 88 -19.14 19.44 6.91
CA GLU A 88 -18.43 20.32 7.85
C GLU A 88 -19.31 20.72 9.03
N ALA A 89 -20.57 21.11 8.79
CA ALA A 89 -21.51 21.41 9.87
C ALA A 89 -21.71 20.20 10.78
N ALA A 90 -21.97 19.01 10.19
CA ALA A 90 -22.18 17.78 10.94
C ALA A 90 -20.92 17.33 11.74
N LEU A 91 -19.71 17.60 11.24
CA LEU A 91 -18.46 17.28 11.93
C LEU A 91 -18.16 18.24 13.09
N ASN A 92 -18.67 19.47 13.04
CA ASN A 92 -18.49 20.49 14.08
C ASN A 92 -19.55 20.39 15.20
N GLU A 93 -20.65 19.69 14.96
CA GLU A 93 -21.68 19.43 15.96
C GLU A 93 -21.26 18.33 16.95
N ASP A 94 -21.75 18.42 18.19
CA ASP A 94 -21.51 17.38 19.18
C ASP A 94 -22.20 16.06 18.79
N ALA A 95 -21.46 14.96 18.92
CA ALA A 95 -21.97 13.64 18.56
C ALA A 95 -23.16 13.24 19.46
N THR A 96 -24.33 13.06 18.86
CA THR A 96 -25.52 12.56 19.56
C THR A 96 -25.66 11.06 19.37
N VAL A 97 -25.84 10.32 20.46
CA VAL A 97 -26.03 8.86 20.40
C VAL A 97 -27.45 8.55 19.96
N ILE A 98 -27.57 7.89 18.81
CA ILE A 98 -28.85 7.35 18.32
C ILE A 98 -29.08 5.99 18.99
N PRO A 99 -30.14 5.80 19.81
CA PRO A 99 -30.34 4.57 20.60
C PRO A 99 -30.42 3.31 19.74
N GLU A 100 -31.09 3.39 18.59
CA GLU A 100 -31.24 2.28 17.65
C GLU A 100 -29.89 1.85 17.05
N LEU A 101 -29.05 2.82 16.69
CA LEU A 101 -27.70 2.55 16.18
C LEU A 101 -26.81 1.93 17.26
N ALA A 102 -26.90 2.39 18.51
CA ALA A 102 -26.16 1.81 19.63
C ALA A 102 -26.56 0.34 19.89
N ALA A 103 -27.86 0.04 19.81
CA ALA A 103 -28.37 -1.32 19.91
C ALA A 103 -27.87 -2.19 18.75
N ALA A 104 -27.90 -1.68 17.52
CA ALA A 104 -27.42 -2.38 16.32
C ALA A 104 -25.91 -2.69 16.39
N ILE A 105 -25.07 -1.73 16.80
CA ILE A 105 -23.63 -1.92 16.98
C ILE A 105 -23.37 -2.99 18.06
N THR A 106 -24.13 -2.96 19.16
CA THR A 106 -24.00 -3.94 20.25
C THR A 106 -24.40 -5.34 19.79
N ALA A 107 -25.46 -5.47 18.98
CA ALA A 107 -25.85 -6.73 18.37
C ALA A 107 -24.78 -7.26 17.40
N ALA A 108 -24.31 -6.43 16.47
CA ALA A 108 -23.27 -6.79 15.50
C ALA A 108 -21.98 -7.26 16.18
N ARG A 109 -21.55 -6.57 17.24
CA ARG A 109 -20.38 -6.98 18.05
C ARG A 109 -20.57 -8.35 18.70
N ARG A 110 -21.77 -8.69 19.16
CA ARG A 110 -22.07 -10.03 19.72
C ARG A 110 -22.00 -11.11 18.65
N ASP A 111 -22.56 -10.84 17.47
CA ASP A 111 -22.54 -11.78 16.36
C ASP A 111 -21.14 -12.05 15.84
N MET A 112 -20.31 -11.01 15.70
CA MET A 112 -18.90 -11.15 15.33
C MET A 112 -18.11 -12.01 16.33
N LYS A 113 -18.32 -11.81 17.63
CA LYS A 113 -17.69 -12.65 18.67
C LYS A 113 -18.11 -14.11 18.55
N ARG A 114 -19.39 -14.36 18.29
CA ARG A 114 -19.91 -15.72 18.11
C ARG A 114 -19.32 -16.41 16.88
N LEU A 115 -19.12 -15.68 15.78
CA LEU A 115 -18.48 -16.20 14.57
C LEU A 115 -17.00 -16.53 14.82
N GLY A 116 -16.26 -15.64 15.49
CA GLY A 116 -14.86 -15.91 15.87
C GLY A 116 -14.70 -17.09 16.84
N VAL A 117 -15.64 -17.29 17.76
CA VAL A 117 -15.65 -18.45 18.67
C VAL A 117 -15.96 -19.76 17.92
N LYS A 118 -16.83 -19.73 16.91
CA LYS A 118 -17.10 -20.91 16.06
C LYS A 118 -15.87 -21.31 15.23
N GLU A 119 -15.08 -20.36 14.76
CA GLU A 119 -13.86 -20.62 14.00
C GLU A 119 -12.74 -21.24 14.85
N LEU A 120 -12.69 -20.89 16.14
CA LEU A 120 -11.78 -21.50 17.13
C LEU A 120 -12.23 -22.89 17.60
N ALA A 121 -13.53 -23.16 17.65
CA ALA A 121 -14.08 -24.45 18.09
C ALA A 121 -14.06 -25.54 17.00
N SER A 122 -13.71 -25.20 15.76
CA SER A 122 -13.70 -26.12 14.61
C SER A 122 -12.28 -26.56 14.18
N ARG A 123 -11.26 -26.31 15.01
CA ARG A 123 -9.87 -26.76 14.86
C ARG A 123 -9.50 -27.70 16.00
#